data_AF-V9Z4M0-F1
#
_entry.id   AF-V9Z4M0-F1
#
_cell.length_a   1.000
_cell.length_b   1.000
_cell.length_c   1.000
_cell.angle_alpha   90.00
_cell.angle_beta   90.00
_cell.angle_gamma   90.00
#
_symmetry.space_group_name_H-M   'P 1'
#
loop_
_entity.id
_entity.type
_entity.pdbx_description
1 polymer ?
#
loop_
_entity_poly.entity_id
_entity_poly.type
_entity_poly.pdbx_seq_one_letter_code
_entity_poly.pdbx_strand_id
1 'polypeptide(L)' 'MIETAKDEQKNGRNVVAKKLADDVVKNQSAEVNQMRGILDRL' A
#
# COMPACT_ATOMS: atom_id res chain seq x y z
N MET A 1 -5.94 -0.58 -5.24
CA MET A 1 -4.99 -1.58 -4.72
C MET A 1 -4.64 -1.33 -3.26
N ILE A 2 -4.14 -0.14 -2.87
CA ILE A 2 -3.88 0.21 -1.46
C ILE A 2 -5.10 -0.05 -0.55
N GLU A 3 -6.30 0.39 -0.93
CA GLU A 3 -7.50 0.17 -0.10
C GLU A 3 -7.88 -1.31 0.04
N THR A 4 -7.72 -2.10 -1.01
CA THR A 4 -7.92 -3.56 -0.97
C THR A 4 -6.89 -4.23 -0.06
N ALA A 5 -5.63 -3.79 -0.09
CA ALA A 5 -4.59 -4.29 0.79
C ALA A 5 -4.84 -3.90 2.26
N LYS A 6 -5.28 -2.66 2.53
CA LYS A 6 -5.69 -2.25 3.88
C LYS A 6 -6.86 -3.07 4.42
N ASP A 7 -7.81 -3.43 3.56
CA ASP A 7 -8.90 -4.31 3.93
C ASP A 7 -8.39 -5.71 4.33
N GLU A 8 -7.49 -6.30 3.54
CA GLU A 8 -6.85 -7.59 3.87
C GLU A 8 -6.01 -7.51 5.16
N GLN A 9 -5.27 -6.42 5.41
CA GLN A 9 -4.55 -6.21 6.67
C GLN A 9 -5.49 -6.20 7.89
N LYS A 10 -6.69 -5.64 7.74
CA LYS A 10 -7.64 -5.48 8.85
C LYS A 10 -8.49 -6.74 9.05
N ASN A 11 -9.00 -7.28 7.97
CA ASN A 11 -10.08 -8.27 7.96
C ASN A 11 -9.63 -9.66 7.52
N GLY A 12 -8.45 -9.78 6.91
CA GLY A 12 -7.85 -11.02 6.46
C GLY A 12 -7.54 -11.98 7.61
N ARG A 13 -7.67 -13.28 7.33
CA ARG A 13 -7.41 -14.38 8.30
C ARG A 13 -6.13 -15.17 7.99
N ASN A 14 -5.59 -15.01 6.78
CA ASN A 14 -4.37 -15.71 6.36
C ASN A 14 -3.15 -14.83 6.68
N VAL A 15 -2.29 -15.28 7.59
CA VAL A 15 -1.11 -14.52 8.05
C VAL A 15 -0.16 -14.16 6.90
N VAL A 16 0.01 -15.04 5.91
CA VAL A 16 0.86 -14.77 4.73
C VAL A 16 0.23 -13.69 3.84
N ALA A 17 -1.08 -13.76 3.62
CA ALA A 17 -1.81 -12.75 2.85
C ALA A 17 -1.76 -11.37 3.51
N LYS A 18 -1.88 -11.31 4.85
CA LYS A 18 -1.72 -10.06 5.61
C LYS A 18 -0.33 -9.46 5.45
N LYS A 19 0.71 -10.29 5.51
CA LYS A 19 2.09 -9.82 5.29
C LYS A 19 2.30 -9.29 3.87
N LEU A 20 1.75 -9.98 2.87
CA LEU A 20 1.78 -9.48 1.50
C LEU A 20 1.04 -8.14 1.37
N ALA A 21 -0.10 -8.00 2.05
CA ALA A 21 -0.86 -6.76 2.08
C ALA A 21 -0.08 -5.61 2.77
N ASP A 22 0.66 -5.89 3.85
CA ASP A 22 1.59 -4.94 4.48
C ASP A 22 2.65 -4.43 3.49
N ASP A 23 3.30 -5.34 2.78
CA ASP A 23 4.33 -5.00 1.80
C ASP A 23 3.75 -4.17 0.64
N VAL A 24 2.55 -4.52 0.16
CA VAL A 24 1.85 -3.76 -0.88
C VAL A 24 1.52 -2.34 -0.42
N VAL A 25 0.96 -2.16 0.77
CA VAL A 25 0.63 -0.82 1.29
C VAL A 25 1.89 0.04 1.43
N LYS A 26 2.97 -0.54 1.96
CA LYS A 26 4.25 0.17 2.13
C LYS A 26 4.81 0.66 0.80
N ASN A 27 4.93 -0.23 -0.18
CA ASN A 27 5.57 0.09 -1.46
C ASN A 27 4.71 1.05 -2.28
N GLN A 28 3.42 0.78 -2.41
CA GLN A 28 2.53 1.64 -3.21
C GLN A 28 2.34 3.03 -2.58
N SER A 29 2.37 3.14 -1.25
CA SER A 29 2.32 4.46 -0.60
C SER A 29 3.61 5.26 -0.87
N ALA A 30 4.78 4.59 -0.89
CA ALA A 30 6.04 5.23 -1.25
C ALA A 30 6.04 5.72 -2.71
N GLU A 31 5.54 4.89 -3.64
CA GLU A 31 5.39 5.25 -5.06
C GLU A 31 4.48 6.48 -5.24
N VAL A 32 3.32 6.50 -4.59
CA VAL A 32 2.40 7.66 -4.63
C VAL A 32 3.07 8.92 -4.09
N ASN A 33 3.82 8.82 -2.99
CA ASN A 33 4.53 9.96 -2.43
C ASN A 33 5.63 10.47 -3.38
N GLN A 34 6.36 9.57 -4.03
CA GLN A 34 7.36 9.95 -5.04
C GLN A 34 6.69 10.66 -6.23
N MET A 35 5.56 10.14 -6.72
CA MET A 35 4.82 10.74 -7.82
C MET A 35 4.28 12.14 -7.45
N ARG A 36 3.74 12.31 -6.24
CA ARG A 36 3.30 13.61 -5.73
C ARG A 36 4.45 14.62 -5.68
N GLY A 37 5.61 14.22 -5.17
CA GLY A 37 6.79 15.08 -5.17
C GLY A 37 7.32 15.45 -6.57
N ILE A 38 7.01 14.67 -7.60
CA ILE A 38 7.26 15.07 -8.99
C ILE A 38 6.24 16.12 -9.44
N LEU A 39 4.95 15.90 -9.17
CA LEU A 39 3.88 16.83 -9.53
C LEU A 39 4.03 18.19 -8.83
N ASP A 40 4.48 18.23 -7.57
CA ASP A 40 4.71 19.48 -6.82
C ASP A 40 5.84 20.34 -7.40
N ARG A 41 6.67 19.76 -8.29
CA ARG A 41 7.79 20.45 -8.95
C ARG A 41 7.46 20.91 -10.38
N LEU A 42 6.21 20.74 -10.81
CA LEU A 42 5.66 21.25 -12.06
C LEU A 42 4.84 22.52 -11.79
#